data_AF-A0A922N501-F1
#
_entry.id   AF-A0A922N501-F1
#
_cell.length_a   1.000
_cell.length_b   1.000
_cell.length_c   1.000
_cell.angle_alpha   90.00
_cell.angle_beta   90.00
_cell.angle_gamma   90.00
#
_symmetry.space_group_name_H-M   'P 1'
#
loop_
_entity.id
_entity.type
_entity.pdbx_description
1 polymer ?
#
loop_
_entity_poly.entity_id
_entity_poly.type
_entity_poly.pdbx_seq_one_letter_code
_entity_poly.pdbx_strand_id
1 'polypeptide(L)' 'MRLLHFDALGRLILTDFRGKPIPPYAILSHRWSAFETLIEDISNGNYREKEEGYWKLRFCAEQAARDGLQYF' A
#
# COMPACT_ATOMS: atom_id res chain seq x y z
N MET A 1 -5.93 11.13 6.66
CA MET A 1 -6.08 9.88 5.87
C MET A 1 -4.70 9.28 5.71
N ARG A 2 -4.54 7.95 5.75
CA ARG A 2 -3.24 7.29 5.54
C ARG A 2 -3.29 6.53 4.24
N LEU A 3 -2.30 6.72 3.37
CA LEU A 3 -2.21 6.08 2.05
C LEU A 3 -0.89 5.35 1.90
N LEU A 4 -0.87 4.31 1.07
CA LEU A 4 0.32 3.55 0.74
C LEU A 4 0.89 3.97 -0.62
N HIS A 5 2.21 3.89 -0.75
CA HIS A 5 2.88 3.90 -2.05
C HIS A 5 4.19 3.12 -1.95
N PHE A 6 4.75 2.75 -3.10
CA PHE A 6 6.15 2.31 -3.16
C PHE A 6 7.06 3.51 -3.43
N ASP A 7 8.19 3.60 -2.73
CA ASP A 7 9.24 4.58 -3.04
C ASP A 7 10.12 4.14 -4.22
N ALA A 8 11.08 4.97 -4.61
CA ALA A 8 12.00 4.68 -5.70
C ALA A 8 12.87 3.42 -5.48
N LEU A 9 13.00 2.96 -4.23
CA LEU A 9 13.73 1.75 -3.86
C LEU A 9 12.80 0.52 -3.72
N GLY A 10 11.51 0.66 -4.06
CA GLY A 10 10.53 -0.41 -3.94
C GLY A 10 10.16 -0.75 -2.49
N ARG A 11 10.34 0.19 -1.56
CA ARG A 11 9.89 0.04 -0.17
C ARG A 11 8.47 0.57 -0.04
N LEU A 12 7.64 -0.17 0.69
CA LEU A 12 6.28 0.24 0.98
C LEU A 12 6.27 1.31 2.07
N ILE A 13 5.69 2.47 1.78
CA ILE A 13 5.65 3.63 2.67
C ILE A 13 4.21 3.99 3.02
N LEU A 14 3.95 4.16 4.32
CA LEU A 14 2.68 4.67 4.84
C LEU A 14 2.78 6.18 5.08
N THR A 15 2.01 6.97 4.32
CA THR A 15 2.01 8.43 4.42
C THR A 15 0.74 8.93 5.09
N ASP A 16 0.86 9.78 6.13
CA ASP A 16 -0.27 10.43 6.79
C ASP A 16 -0.55 11.84 6.21
N PHE A 17 -1.76 12.01 5.71
CA PHE A 17 -2.31 13.25 5.13
C PHE A 17 -3.24 14.02 6.09
N ARG A 18 -3.21 13.75 7.40
CA ARG A 18 -3.94 14.58 8.39
C ARG A 18 -3.60 16.07 8.21
N GLY A 19 -4.63 16.90 8.03
CA GLY A 19 -4.48 18.35 7.86
C GLY A 19 -3.83 18.77 6.53
N LYS A 20 -3.66 17.86 5.58
CA LYS A 20 -3.03 18.13 4.26
C LYS A 20 -4.02 17.82 3.13
N PRO A 21 -3.87 18.48 1.96
CA PRO A 21 -4.58 18.08 0.75
C PRO A 21 -4.33 16.60 0.44
N ILE A 22 -5.41 15.91 0.09
CA ILE A 22 -5.38 14.49 -0.24
C ILE A 22 -5.07 14.36 -1.75
N PRO A 23 -4.01 13.63 -2.15
CA PRO A 23 -3.73 13.39 -3.56
C PRO A 23 -4.73 12.38 -4.14
N PRO A 24 -4.85 12.25 -5.48
CA PRO A 24 -5.54 11.13 -6.11
C PRO A 24 -4.96 9.78 -5.68
N TYR A 25 -5.82 8.79 -5.41
CA TYR A 25 -5.43 7.47 -4.94
C TYR A 25 -6.39 6.39 -5.46
N ALA A 26 -5.88 5.17 -5.60
CA ALA A 26 -6.70 3.98 -5.82
C ALA A 26 -7.19 3.42 -4.48
N ILE A 27 -8.31 2.70 -4.49
CA ILE A 27 -8.78 1.97 -3.30
C ILE A 27 -8.63 0.47 -3.56
N LEU A 28 -7.95 -0.19 -2.63
CA LEU A 28 -7.81 -1.63 -2.62
C LEU A 28 -9.12 -2.31 -2.19
N SER A 29 -9.93 -2.74 -3.16
CA SER A 29 -11.15 -3.52 -2.89
C SER A 29 -10.77 -4.97 -2.59
N HIS A 30 -10.63 -5.30 -1.31
CA HIS A 30 -10.05 -6.58 -0.87
C HIS A 30 -11.07 -7.55 -0.26
N ARG A 31 -10.75 -8.84 -0.34
CA ARG A 31 -11.27 -9.89 0.56
C ARG A 31 -10.19 -10.27 1.58
N TRP A 32 -10.57 -10.28 2.85
CA TRP A 32 -9.71 -10.72 3.96
C TRP A 32 -9.20 -12.15 3.72
N SER A 33 -7.90 -12.36 3.95
CA SER A 33 -7.30 -13.70 4.08
C SER A 33 -6.45 -13.78 5.34
N ALA A 34 -6.01 -14.99 5.69
CA ALA A 34 -5.19 -15.24 6.88
C ALA A 34 -3.82 -14.54 6.83
N PHE A 35 -3.39 -14.08 5.66
CA PHE A 35 -2.08 -13.49 5.39
C PHE A 35 -2.16 -11.98 5.12
N GLU A 36 -3.18 -11.31 5.67
CA GLU A 36 -3.37 -9.87 5.48
C GLU A 36 -2.23 -9.06 6.11
N THR A 37 -1.78 -8.03 5.38
CA THR A 37 -0.72 -7.12 5.84
C THR A 37 -1.31 -6.05 6.75
N LEU A 38 -0.82 -6.00 7.98
CA LEU A 38 -1.19 -5.01 8.99
C LEU A 38 -0.27 -3.79 8.88
N ILE A 39 -0.74 -2.67 9.42
CA ILE A 39 0.06 -1.43 9.51
C ILE A 39 1.38 -1.65 10.28
N GLU A 40 1.35 -2.53 11.27
CA GLU A 40 2.54 -2.90 12.06
C GLU A 40 3.57 -3.65 11.21
N ASP A 41 3.14 -4.53 10.31
CA ASP A 41 4.05 -5.24 9.39
C ASP A 41 4.76 -4.25 8.46
N ILE A 42 4.08 -3.18 8.06
CA ILE A 42 4.65 -2.11 7.23
C ILE A 42 5.68 -1.32 8.03
N SER A 43 5.34 -0.96 9.27
CA SER A 43 6.19 -0.16 10.16
C SER A 43 7.45 -0.93 10.58
N ASN A 44 7.34 -2.25 10.77
CA ASN A 44 8.45 -3.12 11.15
C ASN A 44 9.28 -3.59 9.94
N GLY A 45 8.78 -3.41 8.71
CA GLY A 45 9.42 -3.90 7.49
C GLY A 45 9.15 -5.37 7.16
N ASN A 46 8.33 -6.05 7.96
CA ASN A 46 8.02 -7.48 7.85
C ASN A 46 6.90 -7.77 6.83
N TYR A 47 6.34 -6.74 6.19
CA TYR A 47 5.27 -6.87 5.19
C TYR A 47 5.63 -7.78 4.00
N ARG A 48 6.91 -8.09 3.79
CA ARG A 48 7.40 -9.01 2.75
C ARG A 48 7.33 -10.49 3.16
N GLU A 49 7.25 -10.78 4.45
CA GLU A 49 7.17 -12.16 4.99
C GLU A 49 5.77 -12.76 4.78
N LYS A 50 4.76 -11.91 4.64
CA LYS A 50 3.39 -12.29 4.31
C LYS A 50 3.20 -12.31 2.80
N GLU A 51 3.66 -13.38 2.14
CA GLU A 51 3.70 -13.44 0.66
C GLU A 51 2.37 -13.09 -0.02
N GLU A 52 1.24 -13.65 0.43
CA GLU A 52 -0.07 -13.34 -0.16
C GLU A 52 -0.46 -11.86 0.05
N GLY A 53 -0.31 -11.34 1.27
CA GLY A 53 -0.62 -9.94 1.58
C GLY A 53 0.28 -8.98 0.80
N TYR A 54 1.58 -9.31 0.69
CA TYR A 54 2.53 -8.54 -0.11
C TYR A 54 2.18 -8.54 -1.59
N TRP A 55 1.81 -9.71 -2.14
CA TRP A 55 1.41 -9.84 -3.53
C TRP A 55 0.19 -8.96 -3.84
N LYS A 56 -0.82 -8.94 -2.96
CA LYS A 56 -2.00 -8.05 -3.11
C LYS A 56 -1.59 -6.59 -3.18
N LEU A 57 -0.70 -6.14 -2.29
CA LEU A 57 -0.22 -4.76 -2.25
C LEU A 57 0.55 -4.39 -3.52
N ARG A 58 1.40 -5.30 -4.01
CA ARG A 58 2.14 -5.13 -5.28
C ARG A 58 1.20 -5.02 -6.47
N PHE A 59 0.24 -5.93 -6.58
CA PHE A 59 -0.76 -5.93 -7.65
C PHE A 59 -1.53 -4.60 -7.70
N CYS A 60 -1.98 -4.10 -6.54
CA CYS A 60 -2.74 -2.86 -6.50
C CYS A 60 -1.88 -1.63 -6.79
N ALA A 61 -0.63 -1.62 -6.34
CA ALA A 61 0.32 -0.57 -6.71
C ALA A 61 0.56 -0.51 -8.22
N GLU A 62 0.74 -1.67 -8.86
CA GLU A 62 0.94 -1.77 -10.30
C GLU A 62 -0.30 -1.29 -11.07
N GLN A 63 -1.50 -1.64 -10.60
CA GLN A 63 -2.73 -1.15 -11.21
C GLN A 63 -2.90 0.36 -11.02
N ALA A 64 -2.68 0.88 -9.81
CA ALA A 64 -2.72 2.32 -9.53
C ALA A 64 -1.73 3.08 -10.43
N ALA A 65 -0.51 2.55 -10.61
CA ALA A 65 0.49 3.15 -11.48
C ALA A 65 0.06 3.17 -12.95
N ARG A 66 -0.60 2.10 -13.46
CA ARG A 66 -1.19 2.09 -14.81
C ARG A 66 -2.27 3.16 -14.99
N ASP A 67 -2.99 3.46 -13.92
CA ASP A 67 -4.04 4.47 -13.87
C ASP A 67 -3.48 5.88 -13.58
N GLY A 68 -2.15 6.05 -13.50
CA GLY A 68 -1.49 7.32 -13.24
C GLY A 68 -1.55 7.78 -11.78
N LEU A 69 -1.86 6.88 -10.86
CA LEU A 69 -2.00 7.13 -9.43
C LEU A 69 -0.75 6.64 -8.68
N GLN A 70 -0.15 7.51 -7.89
CA GLN A 70 1.00 7.15 -7.06
C GLN A 70 0.59 6.37 -5.79
N TYR A 71 -0.59 6.69 -5.26
CA TYR A 71 -1.08 6.16 -4.00
C TYR A 71 -2.19 5.14 -4.22
N PHE A 72 -2.27 4.15 -3.33
CA PHE A 72 -3.29 3.10 -3.31
C PHE A 72 -3.64 2.68 -1.86
#